data_AF-T1AQ58-F1
#
_entry.id   AF-T1AQ58-F1
#
_cell.length_a   1.000
_cell.length_b   1.000
_cell.length_c   1.000
_cell.angle_alpha   90.00
_cell.angle_beta   90.00
_cell.angle_gamma   90.00
#
_symmetry.space_group_name_H-M   'P 1'
#
loop_
_entity.id
_entity.type
_entity.pdbx_description
1 polymer ?
#
loop_
_entity_poly.entity_id
_entity_poly.type
_entity_poly.pdbx_seq_one_letter_code
_entity_poly.pdbx_strand_id
1 'polypeptide(L)'
;LVPGQFLPALGETDLDALFRQGLAQGLGHLRRWHAEKLDIRLAINLAPSSLRHPDCARWIEEALREAQVAPQYLTLELLESQALEAGMVDEAIGRLVST
;
A
#
# COMPACT_ATOMS: atom_id res chain seq x y z
N LEU A 1 3.97 20.24 5.34
CA LEU A 1 3.06 20.38 4.19
C LEU A 1 1.90 19.41 4.40
N VAL A 2 0.67 19.79 4.04
CA VAL A 2 -0.46 18.85 4.03
C VAL A 2 -0.41 17.98 2.77
N PRO A 3 -1.03 16.78 2.73
CA PRO A 3 -1.03 15.90 1.56
C PRO A 3 -1.34 16.60 0.24
N GLY A 4 -2.39 17.44 0.20
CA GLY A 4 -2.75 18.19 -1.01
C GLY A 4 -1.72 19.21 -1.49
N GLN A 5 -0.71 19.56 -0.69
CA GLN A 5 0.35 20.49 -1.09
C GLN A 5 1.59 19.79 -1.66
N PHE A 6 1.87 18.55 -1.24
CA PHE A 6 3.08 17.85 -1.68
C PHE A 6 2.78 16.72 -2.67
N LEU A 7 1.65 16.02 -2.55
CA LEU A 7 1.31 14.89 -3.44
C LEU A 7 1.30 15.27 -4.93
N PRO A 8 0.79 16.44 -5.37
CA PRO A 8 0.84 16.82 -6.78
C PRO A 8 2.25 17.08 -7.32
N ALA A 9 3.24 17.27 -6.45
CA ALA A 9 4.63 17.51 -6.82
C ALA A 9 5.46 16.23 -6.92
N LEU A 10 4.91 15.08 -6.52
CA LEU A 10 5.61 13.79 -6.52
C LEU A 10 5.45 13.09 -7.86
N GLY A 11 6.56 12.57 -8.40
CA GLY A 11 6.53 11.65 -9.54
C GLY A 11 6.16 10.22 -9.14
N GLU A 12 6.01 9.31 -10.10
CA GLU A 12 5.66 7.90 -9.81
C GLU A 12 6.68 7.23 -8.88
N THR A 13 7.98 7.43 -9.10
CA THR A 13 9.03 6.88 -8.24
C THR A 13 8.99 7.42 -6.81
N ASP A 14 8.63 8.70 -6.64
CA ASP A 14 8.46 9.31 -5.33
C ASP A 14 7.24 8.74 -4.61
N LEU A 15 6.15 8.50 -5.35
CA LEU A 15 4.94 7.85 -4.82
C LEU A 15 5.23 6.40 -4.39
N ASP A 16 6.02 5.65 -5.17
CA ASP A 16 6.46 4.30 -4.80
C ASP A 16 7.33 4.30 -3.53
N ALA A 17 8.23 5.28 -3.41
CA ALA A 17 9.03 5.46 -2.20
C ALA A 17 8.15 5.83 -0.99
N LEU A 18 7.23 6.77 -1.16
CA LEU A 18 6.29 7.19 -0.13
C LEU A 18 5.39 6.05 0.33
N PHE A 19 4.85 5.26 -0.60
CA PHE A 19 4.03 4.09 -0.31
C PHE A 19 4.82 3.06 0.51
N ARG A 20 6.01 2.67 0.07
CA ARG A 20 6.85 1.68 0.79
C ARG A 20 7.23 2.16 2.19
N GLN A 21 7.59 3.43 2.33
CA GLN A 21 7.89 4.01 3.63
C GLN A 21 6.67 4.03 4.55
N GLY A 22 5.50 4.42 4.03
CA GLY A 22 4.24 4.44 4.78
C GLY A 22 3.79 3.04 5.20
N LEU A 23 3.91 2.06 4.29
CA LEU A 23 3.57 0.66 4.54
C LEU A 23 4.41 0.08 5.67
N ALA A 24 5.74 0.21 5.59
CA ALA A 24 6.65 -0.30 6.63
C ALA A 24 6.37 0.32 8.00
N GLN A 25 6.15 1.64 8.05
CA GLN A 25 5.81 2.34 9.30
C GLN A 25 4.46 1.89 9.87
N GLY A 26 3.42 1.82 9.02
CA GLY A 26 2.08 1.41 9.43
C GLY A 26 2.04 -0.02 9.95
N LEU A 27 2.68 -0.96 9.25
CA LEU A 27 2.77 -2.35 9.69
C LEU A 27 3.59 -2.49 10.99
N GLY A 28 4.64 -1.69 11.15
CA GLY A 28 5.39 -1.62 12.41
C GLY A 28 4.52 -1.15 13.60
N HIS A 29 3.62 -0.19 13.38
CA HIS A 29 2.63 0.21 14.39
C HIS A 29 1.61 -0.87 14.66
N LEU A 30 1.11 -1.51 13.60
CA LEU A 30 0.11 -2.55 13.71
C LEU A 30 0.61 -3.75 14.52
N ARG A 31 1.86 -4.18 14.28
CA ARG A 31 2.53 -5.21 15.08
C ARG A 31 2.56 -4.86 16.58
N ARG A 32 2.88 -3.60 16.92
CA ARG A 32 2.92 -3.15 18.33
C ARG A 32 1.54 -3.21 18.96
N TRP A 33 0.51 -2.72 18.27
CA TRP A 33 -0.86 -2.76 18.77
C TRP A 33 -1.42 -4.17 18.91
N HIS A 34 -1.10 -5.06 17.97
CA HIS A 34 -1.48 -6.49 18.08
C HIS A 34 -0.79 -7.18 19.26
N ALA A 35 0.46 -6.84 19.56
CA ALA A 35 1.16 -7.33 20.75
C ALA A 35 0.48 -6.87 22.06
N GLU A 36 -0.18 -5.71 22.03
CA GLU A 36 -1.03 -5.18 23.10
C GLU A 36 -2.46 -5.75 23.09
N LYS A 37 -2.74 -6.74 22.23
CA LYS A 37 -4.05 -7.40 22.04
C LYS A 37 -5.16 -6.48 21.49
N LEU A 38 -4.78 -5.41 20.79
CA LEU A 38 -5.73 -4.56 20.08
C LEU A 38 -6.01 -5.14 18.68
N ASP A 39 -7.27 -5.37 18.35
CA ASP A 39 -7.70 -5.89 17.04
C ASP A 39 -7.91 -4.74 16.04
N ILE A 40 -6.81 -4.19 15.53
CA ILE A 40 -6.81 -3.03 14.62
C ILE A 40 -6.50 -3.50 13.18
N ARG A 41 -7.10 -2.81 12.20
CA ARG A 41 -6.77 -2.94 10.78
C ARG A 41 -6.12 -1.64 10.29
N LEU A 42 -5.23 -1.77 9.32
CA LEU A 42 -4.53 -0.66 8.67
C LEU A 42 -5.06 -0.49 7.25
N ALA A 43 -5.47 0.72 6.88
CA ALA A 43 -5.72 1.11 5.50
C ALA A 43 -4.60 2.04 5.02
N ILE A 44 -4.04 1.77 3.83
CA ILE A 44 -3.00 2.60 3.20
C ILE A 44 -3.44 2.97 1.78
N ASN A 45 -3.31 4.24 1.45
CA ASN A 45 -3.51 4.71 0.07
C ASN A 45 -2.43 4.15 -0.85
N LEU A 46 -2.86 3.61 -1.99
CA LEU A 46 -2.02 3.11 -3.06
C LEU A 46 -2.30 3.91 -4.33
N ALA A 47 -1.26 4.53 -4.89
CA ALA A 47 -1.38 5.20 -6.17
C ALA A 47 -1.59 4.18 -7.29
N PRO A 48 -2.42 4.48 -8.31
CA PRO A 48 -2.58 3.63 -9.48
C PRO A 48 -1.26 3.29 -10.20
N SER A 49 -0.33 4.25 -10.28
CA SER A 49 1.01 4.02 -10.83
C SER A 49 1.77 2.94 -10.06
N SER A 50 1.73 3.01 -8.72
CA SER A 50 2.36 2.03 -7.83
C SER A 50 1.71 0.66 -7.95
N LEU A 51 0.37 0.59 -8.06
CA LEU A 51 -0.34 -0.68 -8.31
C LEU A 51 0.14 -1.37 -9.60
N ARG A 52 0.38 -0.59 -10.67
CA ARG A 52 0.88 -1.10 -11.94
C ARG A 52 2.35 -1.51 -11.90
N HIS A 53 3.12 -1.06 -10.91
CA HIS A 53 4.53 -1.40 -10.82
C HIS A 53 4.70 -2.93 -10.69
N PRO A 54 5.57 -3.58 -11.49
CA PRO A 54 5.72 -5.05 -11.49
C PRO A 54 6.06 -5.63 -10.11
N ASP A 55 6.85 -4.90 -9.32
CA ASP A 55 7.25 -5.30 -7.97
C ASP A 55 6.24 -4.96 -6.85
N CYS A 56 5.09 -4.35 -7.15
CA CYS A 56 4.16 -3.89 -6.12
C CYS A 56 3.74 -5.01 -5.15
N ALA A 57 3.31 -6.15 -5.69
CA ALA A 57 2.94 -7.32 -4.90
C ALA A 57 4.10 -7.81 -4.02
N ARG A 58 5.31 -7.89 -4.60
CA ARG A 58 6.52 -8.27 -3.89
C ARG A 58 6.82 -7.33 -2.72
N TRP A 59 6.71 -6.01 -2.90
CA TRP A 59 6.92 -5.05 -1.81
C TRP A 59 5.94 -5.24 -0.65
N ILE A 60 4.67 -5.51 -0.97
CA ILE A 60 3.62 -5.72 0.02
C ILE A 60 3.87 -7.01 0.81
N GLU A 61 4.17 -8.11 0.11
CA GLU A 61 4.49 -9.41 0.71
C GLU A 61 5.72 -9.35 1.60
N GLU A 62 6.79 -8.69 1.14
CA GLU A 62 8.02 -8.49 1.91
C GLU A 62 7.74 -7.70 3.19
N ALA A 63 7.00 -6.59 3.10
CA ALA A 63 6.70 -5.76 4.25
C ALA A 63 5.80 -6.46 5.28
N LEU A 64 4.77 -7.20 4.82
CA LEU A 64 3.90 -8.01 5.70
C LEU A 64 4.69 -9.10 6.42
N ARG A 65 5.55 -9.80 5.68
CA ARG A 65 6.41 -10.86 6.23
C ARG A 65 7.39 -10.32 7.28
N GLU A 66 8.07 -9.22 6.98
CA GLU A 66 9.03 -8.57 7.90
C GLU A 66 8.34 -8.04 9.16
N ALA A 67 7.14 -7.48 9.03
CA ALA A 67 6.34 -7.02 10.16
C ALA A 67 5.64 -8.16 10.92
N GLN A 68 5.65 -9.39 10.40
CA GLN A 68 4.90 -10.54 10.92
C GLN A 68 3.40 -10.22 11.09
N VAL A 69 2.84 -9.47 10.14
CA VAL A 69 1.42 -9.09 10.12
C VAL A 69 0.71 -9.93 9.08
N ALA A 70 -0.43 -10.51 9.46
CA ALA A 70 -1.22 -11.30 8.53
C ALA A 70 -1.98 -10.39 7.52
N PRO A 71 -2.09 -10.77 6.23
CA PRO A 71 -2.61 -9.90 5.17
C PRO A 71 -4.02 -9.35 5.43
N GLN A 72 -4.89 -10.08 6.15
CA GLN A 72 -6.26 -9.64 6.45
C GLN A 72 -6.37 -8.38 7.31
N TYR A 73 -5.25 -7.91 7.87
CA TYR A 73 -5.16 -6.69 8.65
C TYR A 73 -4.72 -5.47 7.84
N LEU A 74 -4.37 -5.65 6.57
CA LEU A 74 -4.02 -4.58 5.65
C LEU A 74 -5.11 -4.41 4.59
N THR A 75 -5.52 -3.16 4.36
CA THR A 75 -6.37 -2.75 3.25
C THR A 75 -5.62 -1.74 2.40
N LEU A 76 -5.64 -1.93 1.08
CA LEU A 76 -5.04 -1.00 0.13
C LEU A 76 -6.16 -0.22 -0.55
N GLU A 77 -6.12 1.11 -0.43
CA GLU A 77 -7.14 2.01 -0.96
C GLU A 77 -6.63 2.69 -2.21
N LEU A 78 -7.30 2.48 -3.35
CA LEU A 78 -6.93 3.15 -4.59
C LEU A 78 -7.46 4.57 -4.61
N LEU A 79 -6.58 5.53 -4.91
CA LEU A 79 -6.98 6.92 -5.09
C LEU A 79 -7.73 7.10 -6.41
N GLU A 80 -9.02 7.42 -6.36
CA GLU A 80 -9.90 7.61 -7.54
C GLU A 80 -9.50 8.78 -8.46
N SER A 81 -8.65 9.70 -7.99
CA SER A 81 -8.35 10.96 -8.68
C SER A 81 -7.40 10.86 -9.87
N GLN A 82 -6.91 9.67 -10.21
CA GLN A 82 -6.13 9.44 -11.42
C GLN A 82 -6.95 8.56 -12.36
N ALA A 83 -7.20 9.04 -13.58
CA ALA A 83 -7.97 8.30 -14.58
C ALA A 83 -7.40 6.88 -14.76
N LEU A 84 -8.20 5.88 -14.39
CA LEU A 84 -7.84 4.46 -14.47
C LEU A 84 -8.46 3.88 -15.74
N GLU A 85 -7.64 3.23 -16.57
CA GLU A 85 -8.18 2.27 -17.54
C GLU A 85 -8.56 1.00 -16.80
N ALA A 86 -9.85 0.72 -16.68
CA ALA A 86 -10.41 -0.34 -15.83
C ALA A 86 -9.74 -1.72 -16.05
N GLY A 87 -9.43 -2.09 -17.31
CA GLY A 87 -8.83 -3.39 -17.63
C GLY A 87 -7.42 -3.59 -17.09
N MET A 88 -6.63 -2.53 -16.90
CA MET A 88 -5.28 -2.62 -16.34
C MET A 88 -5.28 -2.78 -14.81
N VAL A 89 -6.33 -2.29 -14.16
CA VAL A 89 -6.50 -2.38 -12.71
C VAL A 89 -6.81 -3.81 -12.31
N ASP A 90 -7.71 -4.45 -13.05
CA ASP A 90 -8.12 -5.84 -12.81
C ASP A 90 -6.93 -6.80 -12.89
N GLU A 91 -6.03 -6.64 -13.86
CA GLU A 91 -4.82 -7.46 -13.98
C GLU A 91 -3.89 -7.29 -12.77
N ALA A 92 -3.69 -6.04 -12.33
CA ALA A 92 -2.83 -5.73 -11.20
C ALA A 92 -3.41 -6.22 -9.87
N ILE A 93 -4.73 -6.14 -9.69
CA ILE A 93 -5.43 -6.76 -8.56
C ILE A 93 -5.27 -8.28 -8.61
N GLY A 94 -5.37 -8.90 -9.80
CA GLY A 94 -5.14 -10.33 -9.98
C GLY A 94 -3.79 -10.80 -9.44
N ARG A 95 -2.72 -10.00 -9.62
CA ARG A 95 -1.39 -10.30 -9.05
C ARG A 95 -1.34 -10.29 -7.53
N LEU A 96 -2.18 -9.47 -6.87
CA LEU A 96 -2.23 -9.37 -5.41
C LEU A 96 -3.05 -10.49 -4.76
N VAL A 97 -4.02 -11.04 -5.48
CA VAL A 97 -4.94 -12.07 -4.96
C VAL A 97 -4.45 -13.50 -5.26
N SER A 98 -3.49 -13.66 -6.17
CA SER A 98 -2.98 -14.97 -6.60
C SER A 98 -1.79 -15.51 -5.81
N THR A 99 -1.32 -14.79 -4.78
CA THR A 99 -0.25 -15.24 -3.86
C THR A 99 -0.84 -15.80 -2.57
#